data_AF-A0A2N3LQJ0-F1
#
_entry.id   AF-A0A2N3LQJ0-F1
#
_cell.length_a   1.000
_cell.length_b   1.000
_cell.length_c   1.000
_cell.angle_alpha   90.00
_cell.angle_beta   90.00
_cell.angle_gamma   90.00
#
_symmetry.space_group_name_H-M   'P 1'
#
loop_
_entity.id
_entity.type
_entity.pdbx_description
1 polymer ?
#
loop_
_entity_poly.entity_id
_entity_poly.type
_entity_poly.pdbx_seq_one_letter_code
_entity_poly.pdbx_strand_id
1 'polypeptide(L)'
;MIEMKHILEKCKLILDRHQLDFVIDMISLKLISDQFEKERIEIRNDFLVRGICEKEVDGLIEDPSYYKSKYVPKNARWNYLKMKKKQLSHCFQQALKELFLSFDKRWDICDDTVANIINIVDLCEFNVKIKSENTNDIDHLRSWIEENNIDAKKLLLYEIQSDVLNKN
;
A
#
# COMPACT_ATOMS: atom_id res chain seq x y z
N MET A 1 8.13 -5.82 15.42
CA MET A 1 7.08 -5.07 14.71
C MET A 1 6.96 -3.70 15.35
N ILE A 2 7.03 -2.62 14.55
CA ILE A 2 6.85 -1.24 15.05
C ILE A 2 5.37 -0.88 14.91
N GLU A 3 4.77 -0.29 15.94
CA GLU A 3 3.38 0.16 15.88
C GLU A 3 3.20 1.30 14.86
N MET A 4 2.06 1.29 14.16
CA MET A 4 1.68 2.32 13.17
C MET A 4 1.87 3.75 13.70
N LYS A 5 1.46 4.01 14.95
CA LYS A 5 1.61 5.32 15.58
C LYS A 5 3.06 5.82 15.58
N HIS A 6 4.02 4.96 15.92
CA HIS A 6 5.44 5.32 15.92
C HIS A 6 5.97 5.63 14.52
N ILE A 7 5.45 4.95 13.50
CA ILE A 7 5.80 5.20 12.10
C ILE A 7 5.27 6.55 11.65
N LEU A 8 4.01 6.85 11.96
CA LEU A 8 3.37 8.13 11.64
C LEU A 8 4.09 9.31 12.31
N GLU A 9 4.46 9.18 13.58
CA GLU A 9 5.24 10.21 14.29
C GLU A 9 6.64 10.41 13.69
N LYS A 10 7.33 9.33 13.29
CA LYS A 10 8.62 9.46 12.59
C LYS A 10 8.49 10.18 11.25
N CYS A 11 7.47 9.87 10.47
CA CYS A 11 7.23 10.56 9.20
C CYS A 11 6.93 12.05 9.42
N LYS A 12 6.19 12.40 10.48
CA LYS A 12 5.88 13.78 10.87
C LYS A 12 7.12 14.61 11.24
N LEU A 13 8.19 13.99 11.72
CA LEU A 13 9.46 14.68 12.02
C LEU A 13 10.27 15.03 10.77
N ILE A 14 9.96 14.41 9.62
CA ILE A 14 10.71 14.57 8.37
C ILE A 14 9.95 15.44 7.37
N LEU A 15 8.63 15.53 7.51
CA LEU A 15 7.74 16.18 6.56
C LEU A 15 7.12 17.45 7.13
N ASP A 16 6.88 18.41 6.25
CA ASP A 16 6.06 19.57 6.57
C ASP A 16 4.59 19.18 6.67
N ARG A 17 3.81 19.99 7.41
CA ARG A 17 2.36 19.75 7.61
C ARG A 17 1.59 19.52 6.31
N HIS A 18 1.93 20.28 5.26
CA HIS A 18 1.25 20.20 3.96
C HIS A 18 1.63 18.94 3.16
N GLN A 19 2.64 18.18 3.59
CA GLN A 19 3.11 16.95 2.96
C GLN A 19 2.68 15.69 3.74
N LEU A 20 2.00 15.83 4.88
CA LEU A 20 1.58 14.67 5.69
C LEU A 20 0.59 13.76 4.95
N ASP A 21 -0.13 14.30 3.98
CA ASP A 21 -1.03 13.52 3.12
C ASP A 21 -0.29 12.50 2.25
N PHE A 22 0.97 12.78 1.89
CA PHE A 22 1.87 11.84 1.21
C PHE A 22 2.09 10.57 2.04
N VAL A 23 2.26 10.71 3.36
CA VAL A 23 2.44 9.54 4.26
C VAL A 23 1.26 8.61 4.19
N ILE A 24 0.04 9.19 4.18
CA ILE A 24 -1.19 8.42 4.07
C ILE A 24 -1.24 7.68 2.74
N ASP A 25 -0.90 8.34 1.64
CA ASP A 25 -0.88 7.72 0.32
C ASP A 25 0.15 6.58 0.23
N MET A 26 1.34 6.78 0.81
CA MET A 26 2.40 5.76 0.86
C MET A 26 1.99 4.55 1.69
N ILE A 27 1.39 4.77 2.86
CA ILE A 27 0.89 3.69 3.72
C ILE A 27 -0.25 2.94 3.03
N SER A 28 -1.17 3.67 2.40
CA SER A 28 -2.28 3.11 1.62
C SER A 28 -1.78 2.19 0.51
N LEU A 29 -0.78 2.65 -0.25
CA LEU A 29 -0.15 1.88 -1.31
C LEU A 29 0.52 0.61 -0.78
N LYS A 30 1.28 0.72 0.33
CA LYS A 30 1.91 -0.46 0.94
C LYS A 30 0.85 -1.45 1.43
N LEU A 31 -0.21 -0.98 2.08
CA LEU A 31 -1.28 -1.83 2.60
C LEU A 31 -1.96 -2.64 1.49
N ILE A 32 -2.36 -1.99 0.40
CA ILE A 32 -2.97 -2.68 -0.75
C ILE A 32 -1.97 -3.64 -1.39
N SER A 33 -0.72 -3.21 -1.57
CA SER A 33 0.31 -4.06 -2.17
C SER A 33 0.61 -5.30 -1.32
N ASP A 34 0.69 -5.17 0.00
CA ASP A 34 0.99 -6.29 0.90
C ASP A 34 -0.21 -7.27 0.94
N GLN A 35 -1.44 -6.75 0.92
CA GLN A 35 -2.66 -7.58 0.82
C GLN A 35 -2.74 -8.33 -0.52
N PHE A 36 -2.41 -7.66 -1.62
CA PHE A 36 -2.37 -8.27 -2.95
C PHE A 36 -1.29 -9.35 -3.04
N GLU A 37 -0.06 -9.10 -2.56
CA GLU A 37 1.03 -10.08 -2.65
C GLU A 37 0.70 -11.35 -1.84
N LYS A 38 -0.02 -11.21 -0.73
CA LYS A 38 -0.52 -12.36 0.02
C LYS A 38 -1.48 -13.21 -0.80
N GLU A 39 -2.52 -12.59 -1.38
CA GLU A 39 -3.47 -13.31 -2.23
C GLU A 39 -2.76 -13.94 -3.45
N ARG A 40 -1.82 -13.21 -4.05
CA ARG A 40 -0.97 -13.71 -5.15
C ARG A 40 -0.19 -14.96 -4.75
N ILE A 41 0.40 -15.00 -3.55
CA ILE A 41 1.11 -16.19 -3.03
C ILE A 41 0.12 -17.34 -2.80
N GLU A 42 -1.07 -17.08 -2.27
CA GLU A 42 -2.12 -18.09 -2.06
C GLU A 42 -2.55 -18.72 -3.41
N ILE A 43 -2.83 -17.89 -4.42
CA ILE A 43 -3.18 -18.34 -5.79
C ILE A 43 -2.01 -19.11 -6.42
N ARG A 44 -0.78 -18.59 -6.31
CA ARG A 44 0.44 -19.26 -6.83
C ARG A 44 0.54 -20.67 -6.24
N ASN A 45 0.38 -20.81 -4.93
CA ASN A 45 0.47 -22.10 -4.25
C ASN A 45 -0.65 -23.06 -4.67
N ASP A 46 -1.89 -22.59 -4.83
CA ASP A 46 -3.00 -23.41 -5.33
C ASP A 46 -2.72 -23.97 -6.73
N PHE A 47 -2.20 -23.16 -7.66
CA PHE A 47 -1.80 -23.64 -8.98
C PHE A 47 -0.66 -24.66 -8.95
N LEU A 48 0.36 -24.43 -8.11
CA LEU A 48 1.47 -25.38 -7.96
C LEU A 48 0.99 -26.71 -7.38
N VAL A 49 0.08 -26.69 -6.40
CA VAL A 49 -0.53 -27.91 -5.82
C VAL A 49 -1.35 -28.68 -6.86
N ARG A 50 -1.95 -27.99 -7.84
CA ARG A 50 -2.64 -28.60 -8.98
C ARG A 50 -1.71 -29.13 -10.07
N GLY A 51 -0.39 -29.00 -9.89
CA GLY A 51 0.62 -29.54 -10.79
C GLY A 51 1.00 -28.64 -11.96
N ILE A 52 0.59 -27.36 -11.96
CA ILE A 52 1.03 -26.38 -12.96
C ILE A 52 2.50 -26.03 -12.70
N CYS A 53 3.33 -25.99 -13.75
CA CYS A 53 4.75 -25.69 -13.57
C CYS A 53 4.99 -24.20 -13.25
N GLU A 54 6.05 -23.89 -12.50
CA GLU A 54 6.32 -22.53 -12.01
C GLU A 54 6.29 -21.46 -13.10
N LYS A 55 6.88 -21.75 -14.26
CA LYS A 55 6.95 -20.81 -15.39
C LYS A 55 5.56 -20.43 -15.93
N GLU A 56 4.64 -21.39 -15.94
CA GLU A 56 3.27 -21.15 -16.38
C GLU A 56 2.48 -20.42 -15.30
N VAL A 57 2.65 -20.82 -14.04
CA VAL A 57 2.03 -20.12 -12.90
C VAL A 57 2.41 -18.65 -12.85
N ASP A 58 3.69 -18.32 -13.08
CA ASP A 58 4.17 -16.94 -13.09
C ASP A 58 3.49 -16.07 -14.16
N GLY A 59 2.99 -16.66 -15.25
CA GLY A 59 2.18 -15.98 -16.25
C GLY A 59 0.71 -15.87 -15.83
N LEU A 60 0.13 -16.96 -15.29
CA LEU A 60 -1.27 -17.02 -14.88
C LEU A 60 -1.57 -16.02 -13.76
N ILE A 61 -0.72 -15.92 -12.75
CA ILE A 61 -0.93 -15.02 -11.60
C ILE A 61 -0.83 -13.54 -11.96
N GLU A 62 -0.53 -13.19 -13.21
CA GLU A 62 -0.58 -11.81 -13.68
C GLU A 62 -1.94 -11.45 -14.30
N ASP A 63 -2.86 -12.41 -14.47
CA ASP A 63 -4.25 -12.17 -14.91
C ASP A 63 -5.12 -11.66 -13.74
N PRO A 64 -5.72 -10.45 -13.86
CA PRO A 64 -6.59 -9.88 -12.84
C PRO A 64 -7.80 -10.74 -12.44
N SER A 65 -8.29 -11.61 -13.33
CA SER A 65 -9.51 -12.41 -13.10
C SER A 65 -9.38 -13.46 -12.01
N TYR A 66 -8.15 -13.80 -11.60
CA TYR A 66 -7.90 -14.74 -10.50
C TYR A 66 -8.02 -14.11 -9.11
N TYR A 67 -8.07 -12.79 -9.03
CA TYR A 67 -8.07 -12.06 -7.76
C TYR A 67 -9.49 -11.68 -7.35
N LYS A 68 -9.80 -11.92 -6.08
CA LYS A 68 -11.03 -11.44 -5.44
C LYS A 68 -10.87 -10.00 -4.99
N SER A 69 -9.68 -9.64 -4.52
CA SER A 69 -9.33 -8.27 -4.21
C SER A 69 -8.91 -7.51 -5.47
N LYS A 70 -8.74 -6.20 -5.32
CA LYS A 70 -8.26 -5.33 -6.38
C LYS A 70 -6.89 -5.78 -6.87
N TYR A 71 -6.78 -6.01 -8.18
CA TYR A 71 -5.51 -6.33 -8.81
C TYR A 71 -4.53 -5.17 -8.72
N VAL A 72 -3.27 -5.46 -8.35
CA VAL A 72 -2.18 -4.47 -8.28
C VAL A 72 -1.20 -4.69 -9.46
N PRO A 73 -1.14 -3.73 -10.41
CA PRO A 73 -0.18 -3.76 -11.51
C PRO A 73 1.27 -3.86 -11.02
N LYS A 74 2.12 -4.53 -11.78
CA LYS A 74 3.53 -4.80 -11.40
C LYS A 74 4.30 -3.54 -11.01
N ASN A 75 4.09 -2.44 -11.73
CA ASN A 75 4.70 -1.14 -11.48
C ASN A 75 4.15 -0.41 -10.24
N ALA A 76 3.00 -0.81 -9.72
CA ALA A 76 2.38 -0.29 -8.50
C ALA A 76 2.65 -1.16 -7.26
N ARG A 77 3.29 -2.33 -7.42
CA ARG A 77 3.65 -3.20 -6.28
C ARG A 77 4.77 -2.55 -5.45
N TRP A 78 4.62 -2.57 -4.13
CA TRP A 78 5.57 -1.99 -3.17
C TRP A 78 7.00 -2.49 -3.38
N ASN A 79 7.17 -3.81 -3.56
CA ASN A 79 8.48 -4.41 -3.80
C ASN A 79 9.13 -3.93 -5.10
N TYR A 80 8.35 -3.64 -6.14
CA TYR A 80 8.88 -3.08 -7.38
C TYR A 80 9.30 -1.62 -7.20
N LEU A 81 8.47 -0.83 -6.51
CA LEU A 81 8.70 0.59 -6.29
C LEU A 81 9.93 0.86 -5.43
N LYS A 82 10.11 0.12 -4.32
CA LYS A 82 11.26 0.32 -3.43
C LYS A 82 12.62 -0.06 -4.06
N MET A 83 12.61 -0.84 -5.13
CA MET A 83 13.82 -1.17 -5.91
C MET A 83 14.21 -0.07 -6.90
N LYS A 84 13.37 0.96 -7.11
CA LYS A 84 13.68 2.07 -8.02
C LYS A 84 14.77 2.96 -7.44
N LYS A 85 15.74 3.30 -8.28
CA LYS A 85 16.89 4.15 -7.92
C LYS A 85 16.80 5.59 -8.39
N LYS A 86 15.82 5.92 -9.25
CA LYS A 86 15.66 7.23 -9.88
C LYS A 86 14.17 7.53 -10.08
N GLN A 87 13.81 8.81 -9.99
CA GLN A 87 12.45 9.28 -10.22
C GLN A 87 11.45 8.61 -9.26
N LEU A 88 11.88 8.39 -8.03
CA LEU A 88 11.13 7.64 -7.03
C LEU A 88 9.78 8.30 -6.77
N SER A 89 9.79 9.62 -6.52
CA SER A 89 8.57 10.42 -6.33
C SER A 89 7.59 10.25 -7.50
N HIS A 90 8.07 10.32 -8.73
CA HIS A 90 7.25 10.13 -9.93
C HIS A 90 6.69 8.70 -10.04
N CYS A 91 7.50 7.67 -9.77
CA CYS A 91 7.05 6.28 -9.80
C CYS A 91 5.92 6.03 -8.79
N PHE A 92 6.02 6.58 -7.58
CA PHE A 92 4.97 6.46 -6.56
C PHE A 92 3.69 7.20 -6.96
N GLN A 93 3.81 8.42 -7.50
CA GLN A 93 2.65 9.15 -8.03
C GLN A 93 1.93 8.36 -9.13
N GLN A 94 2.68 7.75 -10.05
CA GLN A 94 2.11 6.95 -11.13
C GLN A 94 1.40 5.70 -10.58
N ALA A 95 2.02 4.99 -9.63
CA ALA A 95 1.40 3.83 -8.98
C ALA A 95 0.07 4.18 -8.31
N LEU A 96 0.01 5.34 -7.63
CA LEU A 96 -1.21 5.78 -6.97
C LEU A 96 -2.31 6.17 -7.95
N LYS A 97 -1.98 6.79 -9.08
CA LYS A 97 -2.96 7.07 -10.15
C LYS A 97 -3.53 5.79 -10.74
N GLU A 98 -2.71 4.76 -10.88
CA GLU A 98 -3.14 3.48 -11.43
C GLU A 98 -4.04 2.71 -10.46
N LEU A 99 -3.79 2.84 -9.14
CA LEU A 99 -4.61 2.19 -8.14
C LEU A 99 -5.85 2.99 -7.77
N PHE A 100 -5.76 4.31 -7.67
CA PHE A 100 -6.82 5.14 -7.13
C PHE A 100 -7.28 6.14 -8.18
N LEU A 101 -8.47 5.91 -8.75
CA LEU A 101 -9.07 6.81 -9.74
C LEU A 101 -9.28 8.23 -9.19
N SER A 102 -9.45 8.35 -7.87
CA SER A 102 -9.62 9.62 -7.16
C SER A 102 -8.30 10.36 -6.89
N PHE A 103 -7.15 9.79 -7.23
CA PHE A 103 -5.85 10.40 -6.97
C PHE A 103 -5.49 11.45 -8.03
N ASP A 104 -5.55 12.73 -7.65
CA ASP A 104 -5.20 13.88 -8.52
C ASP A 104 -4.10 14.78 -7.90
N LYS A 105 -3.34 14.26 -6.93
CA LYS A 105 -2.30 15.04 -6.27
C LYS A 105 -0.95 14.92 -6.99
N ARG A 106 -0.25 16.05 -7.08
CA ARG A 106 1.18 16.09 -7.39
C ARG A 106 1.90 16.54 -6.14
N TRP A 107 2.87 15.75 -5.72
CA TRP A 107 3.72 16.12 -4.60
C TRP A 107 5.03 16.68 -5.13
N ASP A 108 5.49 17.75 -4.48
CA ASP A 108 6.82 18.27 -4.66
C ASP A 108 7.69 17.79 -3.48
N ILE A 109 8.03 16.51 -3.51
CA ILE A 109 8.87 15.84 -2.50
C ILE A 109 10.06 15.24 -3.24
N CYS A 110 11.27 15.56 -2.77
CA CYS A 110 12.50 15.07 -3.38
C CYS A 110 12.68 13.55 -3.14
N ASP A 111 13.38 12.89 -4.06
CA ASP A 111 13.58 11.44 -4.03
C ASP A 111 14.25 10.95 -2.72
N ASP A 112 15.12 11.76 -2.10
CA ASP A 112 15.77 11.41 -0.83
C ASP A 112 14.76 11.34 0.33
N THR A 113 13.83 12.30 0.42
CA THR A 113 12.75 12.29 1.41
C THR A 113 11.83 11.10 1.17
N VAL A 114 11.48 10.81 -0.09
CA VAL A 114 10.68 9.63 -0.43
C VAL A 114 11.40 8.35 0.00
N ALA A 115 12.71 8.22 -0.27
CA ALA A 115 13.49 7.05 0.13
C ALA A 115 13.52 6.87 1.65
N ASN A 116 13.67 7.94 2.42
CA ASN A 116 13.59 7.89 3.89
C ASN A 116 12.22 7.41 4.37
N ILE A 117 11.14 7.90 3.75
CA ILE A 117 9.77 7.48 4.10
C ILE A 117 9.55 6.01 3.74
N ILE A 118 10.04 5.54 2.59
CA ILE A 118 10.00 4.11 2.24
C ILE A 118 10.70 3.29 3.32
N ASN A 119 11.91 3.68 3.73
CA ASN A 119 12.65 2.94 4.76
C ASN A 119 11.89 2.87 6.09
N ILE A 120 11.15 3.92 6.44
CA ILE A 120 10.31 3.95 7.65
C ILE A 120 9.07 3.07 7.45
N VAL A 121 8.33 3.28 6.37
CA VAL A 121 7.07 2.58 6.06
C VAL A 121 7.30 1.09 5.79
N ASP A 122 8.47 0.68 5.29
CA ASP A 122 8.82 -0.74 5.10
C ASP A 122 9.00 -1.49 6.44
N LEU A 123 9.16 -0.77 7.57
CA LEU A 123 9.14 -1.35 8.91
C LEU A 123 7.73 -1.71 9.38
N CYS A 124 6.68 -1.25 8.68
CA CYS A 124 5.33 -1.73 8.87
C CYS A 124 5.20 -3.12 8.24
N GLU A 125 5.07 -4.14 9.07
CA GLU A 125 4.54 -5.43 8.63
C GLU A 125 3.03 -5.39 8.84
N PHE A 126 2.26 -5.18 7.78
CA PHE A 126 0.81 -5.34 7.84
C PHE A 126 0.49 -6.84 7.98
N ASN A 127 0.51 -7.34 9.21
CA ASN A 127 0.21 -8.73 9.55
C ASN A 127 -1.28 -8.98 9.39
N VAL A 128 -1.75 -9.21 8.16
CA VAL A 128 -3.17 -9.37 7.86
C VAL A 128 -3.63 -10.82 8.07
N LYS A 129 -3.76 -11.24 9.34
CA LYS A 129 -4.79 -12.20 9.72
C LYS A 129 -6.09 -11.40 9.84
N ILE A 130 -6.94 -11.41 8.80
CA ILE A 130 -8.30 -10.86 8.90
C ILE A 130 -9.14 -11.82 9.76
N LYS A 131 -8.91 -11.76 11.07
CA LYS A 131 -9.86 -12.12 12.12
C LYS A 131 -9.64 -11.09 13.24
N SER A 132 -10.57 -10.14 13.33
CA SER A 132 -10.84 -9.22 14.44
C SER A 132 -9.78 -8.23 14.97
N GLU A 133 -8.47 -8.38 14.72
CA GLU A 133 -7.45 -7.55 15.43
C GLU A 133 -6.82 -6.40 14.62
N ASN A 134 -6.97 -6.36 13.28
CA ASN A 134 -6.37 -5.31 12.42
C ASN A 134 -7.21 -4.04 12.21
N THR A 135 -8.38 -3.91 12.85
CA THR A 135 -9.11 -2.62 12.86
C THR A 135 -8.23 -1.52 13.45
N ASN A 136 -7.33 -1.88 14.38
CA ASN A 136 -6.44 -0.98 15.08
C ASN A 136 -5.55 -0.14 14.13
N ASP A 137 -4.91 -0.71 13.10
CA ASP A 137 -4.00 0.06 12.22
C ASP A 137 -4.75 1.07 11.33
N ILE A 138 -5.91 0.67 10.80
CA ILE A 138 -6.78 1.58 10.04
C ILE A 138 -7.36 2.66 10.97
N ASP A 139 -7.70 2.31 12.21
CA ASP A 139 -8.18 3.25 13.22
C ASP A 139 -7.09 4.23 13.68
N HIS A 140 -5.83 3.78 13.81
CA HIS A 140 -4.68 4.66 14.04
C HIS A 140 -4.47 5.64 12.88
N LEU A 141 -4.58 5.17 11.63
CA LEU A 141 -4.50 6.04 10.45
C LEU A 141 -5.63 7.07 10.42
N ARG A 142 -6.87 6.66 10.70
CA ARG A 142 -8.02 7.57 10.80
C ARG A 142 -7.80 8.62 11.89
N SER A 143 -7.43 8.18 13.09
CA SER A 143 -7.18 9.07 14.23
C SER A 143 -6.10 10.10 13.89
N TRP A 144 -5.00 9.65 13.27
CA TRP A 144 -3.92 10.55 12.87
C TRP A 144 -4.33 11.54 11.77
N ILE A 145 -5.17 11.13 10.81
CA ILE A 145 -5.73 12.03 9.80
C ILE A 145 -6.58 13.12 10.44
N GLU A 146 -7.43 12.76 11.40
CA GLU A 146 -8.28 13.70 12.15
C GLU A 146 -7.43 14.66 12.98
N GLU A 147 -6.47 14.15 13.75
CA GLU A 147 -5.56 14.94 14.59
C GLU A 147 -4.73 15.94 13.78
N ASN A 148 -4.41 15.63 12.52
CA ASN A 148 -3.59 16.48 11.65
C ASN A 148 -4.41 17.26 10.61
N ASN A 149 -5.75 17.23 10.67
CA ASN A 149 -6.68 17.91 9.75
C ASN A 149 -6.45 17.58 8.26
N ILE A 150 -6.26 16.29 7.93
CA ILE A 150 -5.97 15.82 6.57
C ILE A 150 -7.28 15.34 5.88
N ASP A 151 -8.30 16.21 5.84
CA ASP A 151 -9.68 15.83 5.46
C ASP A 151 -9.83 15.22 4.05
N ALA A 152 -8.94 15.56 3.12
CA ALA A 152 -8.97 15.08 1.74
C ALA A 152 -8.74 13.57 1.58
N LYS A 153 -8.39 12.84 2.66
CA LYS A 153 -8.04 11.41 2.61
C LYS A 153 -9.13 10.46 3.10
N LYS A 154 -10.29 10.98 3.51
CA LYS A 154 -11.43 10.15 3.94
C LYS A 154 -11.89 9.20 2.83
N LEU A 155 -12.02 9.68 1.59
CA LEU A 155 -12.43 8.86 0.43
C LEU A 155 -11.44 7.72 0.13
N LEU A 156 -10.13 8.01 0.15
CA LEU A 156 -9.09 7.01 -0.05
C LEU A 156 -9.15 5.91 1.01
N LEU A 157 -9.38 6.27 2.27
CA LEU A 157 -9.56 5.28 3.34
C LEU A 157 -10.81 4.43 3.16
N TYR A 158 -11.91 4.99 2.65
CA TYR A 158 -13.10 4.19 2.31
C TYR A 158 -12.82 3.21 1.18
N GLU A 159 -12.12 3.63 0.12
CA GLU A 159 -11.70 2.74 -0.98
C GLU A 159 -10.86 1.58 -0.43
N ILE A 160 -9.84 1.86 0.38
CA ILE A 160 -8.99 0.85 1.04
C ILE A 160 -9.83 -0.07 1.92
N GLN A 161 -10.71 0.49 2.76
CA GLN A 161 -11.54 -0.32 3.64
C GLN A 161 -12.46 -1.25 2.85
N SER A 162 -13.02 -0.78 1.73
CA SER A 162 -13.83 -1.62 0.85
C SER A 162 -12.99 -2.72 0.19
N ASP A 163 -11.79 -2.41 -0.30
CA ASP A 163 -10.89 -3.38 -0.94
C ASP A 163 -10.34 -4.41 0.04
N VAL A 164 -10.10 -4.03 1.30
CA VAL A 164 -9.54 -4.88 2.35
C VAL A 164 -10.62 -5.69 3.10
N LEU A 165 -11.80 -5.12 3.35
CA LEU A 165 -12.87 -5.75 4.13
C LEU A 165 -13.93 -6.47 3.30
N ASN A 166 -13.94 -6.38 1.97
CA ASN A 166 -14.78 -7.22 1.11
C ASN A 166 -14.29 -8.68 1.11
N LYS A 167 -14.39 -9.32 2.27
CA LYS A 167 -14.40 -10.76 2.46
C LYS A 167 -15.81 -11.13 2.90
N ASN A 168 -16.64 -11.51 1.94
CA ASN A 168 -17.80 -12.37 2.23
C ASN A 168 -17.30 -13.76 2.64
#